data_AF-A0A7C4T9Z8-F1
#
_entry.id   AF-A0A7C4T9Z8-F1
#
_cell.length_a   1.000
_cell.length_b   1.000
_cell.length_c   1.000
_cell.angle_alpha   90.00
_cell.angle_beta   90.00
_cell.angle_gamma   90.00
#
_symmetry.space_group_name_H-M   'P 1'
#
loop_
_entity.id
_entity.type
_entity.pdbx_description
1 polymer ?
#
loop_
_entity_poly.entity_id
_entity_poly.type
_entity_poly.pdbx_seq_one_letter_code
_entity_poly.pdbx_strand_id
1 'polypeptide(L)'
;MVTPGSIDRWVAFELGRINAGLVLEKKSLARLRSEAEPACRTREGEAHRFDRGALDRLAAALTPQEAEALRLPITLFVTGDIEDSAYLTDPLAAKALRILEGFDAAFPYRDGRMYLPHSLTIELVRRSGGTLQLAFG
;
A
#
# COMPACT_ATOMS: atom_id res chain seq x y z
N MET A 1 -29.95 16.06 -0.49
CA MET A 1 -29.02 14.90 -0.41
C MET A 1 -29.49 13.90 -1.44
N VAL A 2 -28.69 13.64 -2.47
CA VAL A 2 -29.04 12.68 -3.54
C VAL A 2 -28.86 11.27 -2.97
N THR A 3 -29.91 10.47 -2.96
CA THR A 3 -29.82 9.05 -2.58
C THR A 3 -29.04 8.33 -3.68
N PRO A 4 -27.97 7.58 -3.35
CA PRO A 4 -27.21 6.84 -4.35
C PRO A 4 -28.13 5.89 -5.14
N GLY A 5 -27.97 5.87 -6.46
CA GLY A 5 -28.75 4.99 -7.34
C GLY A 5 -28.43 3.51 -7.14
N SER A 6 -29.20 2.63 -7.77
CA SER A 6 -28.93 1.17 -7.76
C SER A 6 -27.55 0.83 -8.35
N ILE A 7 -27.07 1.63 -9.31
CA ILE A 7 -25.75 1.50 -9.93
C ILE A 7 -24.64 1.85 -8.93
N ASP A 8 -24.75 2.98 -8.21
CA ASP A 8 -23.74 3.40 -7.21
C ASP A 8 -23.60 2.36 -6.10
N ARG A 9 -24.71 1.76 -5.67
CA ARG A 9 -24.71 0.70 -4.66
C ARG A 9 -24.05 -0.59 -5.18
N TRP A 10 -24.25 -0.92 -6.45
CA TRP A 10 -23.60 -2.07 -7.08
C TRP A 10 -22.09 -1.84 -7.26
N VAL A 11 -21.68 -0.66 -7.72
CA VAL A 11 -20.26 -0.28 -7.83
C VAL A 11 -19.57 -0.33 -6.46
N ALA A 12 -20.17 0.24 -5.43
CA ALA A 12 -19.63 0.18 -4.07
C ALA A 12 -19.50 -1.26 -3.55
N PHE A 13 -20.45 -2.14 -3.89
CA PHE A 13 -20.40 -3.56 -3.52
C PHE A 13 -19.26 -4.30 -4.23
N GLU A 14 -19.10 -4.12 -5.54
CA GLU A 14 -18.02 -4.75 -6.30
C GLU A 14 -16.64 -4.21 -5.90
N LEU A 15 -16.50 -2.91 -5.65
CA LEU A 15 -15.28 -2.32 -5.06
C LEU A 15 -14.99 -2.90 -3.67
N GLY A 16 -16.03 -3.10 -2.86
CA GLY A 16 -15.92 -3.78 -1.57
C GLY A 16 -15.35 -5.18 -1.69
N ARG A 17 -15.82 -5.97 -2.66
CA ARG A 17 -15.32 -7.32 -2.95
C ARG A 17 -13.88 -7.32 -3.45
N ILE A 18 -13.53 -6.43 -4.38
CA ILE A 18 -12.16 -6.30 -4.89
C ILE A 18 -11.20 -5.93 -3.75
N ASN A 19 -11.64 -5.08 -2.83
CA ASN A 19 -10.86 -4.65 -1.68
C ASN A 19 -10.92 -5.60 -0.47
N ALA A 20 -11.60 -6.75 -0.54
CA ALA A 20 -11.75 -7.67 0.59
C ALA A 20 -10.40 -8.10 1.20
N GLY A 21 -9.36 -8.19 0.36
CA GLY A 21 -7.99 -8.50 0.78
C GLY A 21 -7.23 -7.38 1.49
N LEU A 22 -7.78 -6.16 1.62
CA LEU A 22 -7.08 -5.04 2.26
C LEU A 22 -6.87 -5.27 3.75
N VAL A 23 -5.67 -4.95 4.23
CA VAL A 23 -5.37 -4.87 5.66
C VAL A 23 -5.95 -3.58 6.25
N LEU A 24 -6.77 -3.71 7.28
CA LEU A 24 -7.34 -2.58 8.01
C LEU A 24 -6.52 -2.22 9.25
N GLU A 25 -6.12 -3.24 10.02
CA GLU A 25 -5.30 -3.08 11.22
C GLU A 25 -3.82 -3.22 10.86
N LYS A 26 -3.24 -2.11 10.40
CA LYS A 26 -1.82 -2.05 10.03
C LYS A 26 -0.92 -2.05 11.26
N LYS A 27 0.21 -2.75 11.16
CA LYS A 27 1.27 -2.78 12.18
C LYS A 27 2.47 -1.95 11.72
N SER A 28 3.31 -1.50 12.66
CA SER A 28 4.58 -0.85 12.32
C SER A 28 5.53 -1.85 11.65
N LEU A 29 6.41 -1.36 10.78
CA LEU A 29 7.50 -2.16 10.22
C LEU A 29 8.37 -2.76 11.34
N ALA A 30 8.70 -1.96 12.36
CA ALA A 30 9.47 -2.42 13.52
C ALA A 30 8.78 -3.60 14.25
N ARG A 31 7.46 -3.50 14.49
CA ARG A 31 6.68 -4.59 15.09
C ARG A 31 6.66 -5.83 14.21
N LEU A 32 6.41 -5.68 12.91
CA LEU A 32 6.35 -6.83 12.01
C LEU A 32 7.69 -7.57 11.93
N ARG A 33 8.82 -6.86 12.01
CA ARG A 33 10.15 -7.48 12.01
C ARG A 33 10.44 -8.30 13.27
N SER A 34 9.88 -7.91 14.42
CA SER A 34 10.06 -8.65 15.68
C SER A 34 9.14 -9.87 15.81
N GLU A 35 8.12 -9.99 14.98
CA GLU A 35 7.23 -11.16 14.96
C GLU A 35 7.93 -12.37 14.34
N ALA A 36 7.76 -13.56 14.94
CA ALA A 36 8.28 -14.82 14.40
C ALA A 36 7.60 -15.19 13.06
N GLU A 37 6.31 -14.88 12.94
CA GLU A 37 5.52 -14.98 11.71
C GLU A 37 4.89 -13.61 11.42
N PRO A 38 5.55 -12.74 10.64
CA PRO A 38 5.06 -11.38 10.39
C PRO A 38 3.76 -11.40 9.59
N ALA A 39 2.67 -10.94 10.21
CA ALA A 39 1.37 -10.90 9.56
C ALA A 39 0.43 -9.81 10.10
N CYS A 40 -0.46 -9.35 9.24
CA CYS A 40 -1.63 -8.55 9.58
C CYS A 40 -2.92 -9.33 9.27
N ARG A 41 -4.07 -8.78 9.64
CA ARG A 41 -5.38 -9.30 9.24
C ARG A 41 -5.99 -8.44 8.15
N THR A 42 -6.55 -9.08 7.13
CA THR A 42 -7.36 -8.41 6.11
C THR A 42 -8.73 -8.01 6.66
N ARG A 43 -9.52 -7.27 5.89
CA ARG A 43 -10.91 -6.91 6.20
C ARG A 43 -11.77 -8.15 6.50
N GLU A 44 -11.54 -9.24 5.79
CA GLU A 44 -12.24 -10.52 5.98
C GLU A 44 -11.63 -11.40 7.10
N GLY A 45 -10.64 -10.88 7.82
CA GLY A 45 -10.01 -11.58 8.95
C GLY A 45 -8.91 -12.58 8.56
N GLU A 46 -8.64 -12.73 7.26
CA GLU A 46 -7.60 -13.60 6.71
C GLU A 46 -6.18 -13.10 7.03
N ALA A 47 -5.22 -14.02 7.12
CA ALA A 47 -3.83 -13.67 7.39
C ALA A 47 -3.14 -13.08 6.15
N HIS A 48 -2.76 -11.81 6.22
CA HIS A 48 -1.86 -11.15 5.26
C HIS A 48 -0.42 -11.28 5.75
N ARG A 49 0.32 -12.25 5.20
CA ARG A 49 1.71 -12.53 5.58
C ARG A 49 2.69 -11.64 4.83
N PHE A 50 3.79 -11.31 5.50
CA PHE A 50 4.89 -10.55 4.90
C PHE A 50 6.13 -11.43 4.73
N ASP A 51 6.81 -11.28 3.61
CA ASP A 51 8.15 -11.83 3.42
C ASP A 51 9.14 -11.13 4.35
N ARG A 52 9.92 -11.91 5.11
CA ARG A 52 10.89 -11.36 6.06
C ARG A 52 11.99 -10.58 5.35
N GLY A 53 12.47 -11.08 4.20
CA GLY A 53 13.48 -10.39 3.40
C GLY A 53 12.99 -9.04 2.89
N ALA A 54 11.72 -8.93 2.50
CA ALA A 54 11.10 -7.67 2.10
C ALA A 54 11.02 -6.66 3.26
N LEU A 55 10.66 -7.11 4.47
CA LEU A 55 10.66 -6.25 5.66
C LEU A 55 12.07 -5.74 5.98
N ASP A 56 13.08 -6.59 5.87
CA ASP A 56 14.47 -6.20 6.12
C ASP A 56 15.00 -5.21 5.08
N ARG A 57 14.69 -5.42 3.79
CA ARG A 57 15.01 -4.44 2.73
C ARG A 57 14.37 -3.09 2.98
N LEU A 58 13.10 -3.07 3.40
CA LEU A 58 12.40 -1.83 3.71
C LEU A 58 13.01 -1.12 4.94
N ALA A 59 13.39 -1.88 5.96
CA ALA A 59 14.03 -1.32 7.15
C ALA A 59 15.43 -0.76 6.87
N ALA A 60 16.18 -1.36 5.94
CA ALA A 60 17.49 -0.85 5.53
C ALA A 60 17.41 0.53 4.87
N ALA A 61 16.26 0.91 4.32
CA ALA A 61 16.02 2.22 3.71
C ALA A 61 15.61 3.31 4.73
N LEU A 62 15.44 2.97 6.00
CA LEU A 62 14.79 3.81 7.00
C LEU A 62 15.59 3.89 8.30
N THR A 63 15.43 5.01 9.02
CA THR A 63 15.91 5.09 10.41
C THR A 63 15.05 4.22 11.33
N PRO A 64 15.53 3.85 12.54
CA PRO A 64 14.73 3.09 13.50
C PRO A 64 13.40 3.79 13.86
N GLN A 65 13.40 5.11 14.00
CA GLN A 65 12.21 5.91 14.28
C GLN A 65 11.21 5.86 13.13
N GLU A 66 11.70 5.91 11.89
CA GLU A 66 10.88 5.76 10.69
C GLU A 66 10.31 4.34 10.56
N ALA A 67 11.07 3.31 10.90
CA ALA A 67 10.57 1.94 10.93
C ALA A 67 9.48 1.74 12.00
N GLU A 68 9.54 2.47 13.12
CA GLU A 68 8.49 2.47 14.14
C GLU A 68 7.22 3.22 13.66
N ALA A 69 7.39 4.24 12.81
CA ALA A 69 6.31 5.05 12.27
C ALA A 69 5.61 4.40 11.07
N LEU A 70 6.36 3.79 10.14
CA LEU A 70 5.82 3.26 8.89
C LEU A 70 4.85 2.09 9.15
N ARG A 71 3.60 2.25 8.71
CA ARG A 71 2.54 1.24 8.86
C ARG A 71 2.41 0.41 7.59
N LEU A 72 2.39 -0.92 7.73
CA LEU A 72 2.31 -1.85 6.62
C LEU A 72 0.97 -2.59 6.55
N PRO A 73 0.53 -2.97 5.33
CA PRO A 73 1.18 -2.70 4.04
C PRO A 73 1.01 -1.23 3.60
N ILE A 74 1.95 -0.74 2.78
CA ILE A 74 1.81 0.54 2.07
C ILE A 74 0.70 0.38 1.04
N THR A 75 -0.26 1.29 1.01
CA THR A 75 -1.41 1.21 0.09
C THR A 75 -1.20 2.15 -1.09
N LEU A 76 -1.30 1.59 -2.29
CA LEU A 76 -1.36 2.30 -3.56
C LEU A 76 -2.82 2.35 -4.01
N PHE A 77 -3.35 3.54 -4.24
CA PHE A 77 -4.73 3.78 -4.62
C PHE A 77 -4.84 3.87 -6.14
N VAL A 78 -5.72 3.07 -6.71
CA VAL A 78 -6.13 3.14 -8.12
C VAL A 78 -7.56 3.69 -8.14
N THR A 79 -7.80 4.74 -8.93
CA THR A 79 -9.15 5.29 -9.14
C THR A 79 -9.40 5.37 -10.64
N GLY A 80 -10.66 5.19 -11.04
CA GLY A 80 -11.07 5.31 -12.45
C GLY A 80 -10.92 6.71 -13.04
N ASP A 81 -10.80 7.74 -12.21
CA ASP A 81 -10.73 9.15 -12.66
C ASP A 81 -9.32 9.56 -13.10
N ILE A 82 -8.31 8.77 -12.77
CA ILE A 82 -6.91 9.07 -13.08
C ILE A 82 -6.41 8.02 -14.08
N GLU A 83 -6.35 8.42 -15.35
CA GLU A 83 -5.90 7.53 -16.42
C GLU A 83 -4.52 6.93 -16.09
N ASP A 84 -4.46 5.60 -16.15
CA ASP A 84 -3.26 4.77 -16.12
C ASP A 84 -2.25 5.01 -14.99
N SER A 85 -2.69 5.52 -13.84
CA SER A 85 -1.82 5.69 -12.68
C SER A 85 -2.45 5.28 -11.36
N ALA A 86 -1.59 4.96 -10.40
CA ALA A 86 -1.92 4.82 -9.00
C ALA A 86 -1.19 5.89 -8.20
N TYR A 87 -1.66 6.17 -6.99
CA TYR A 87 -0.98 7.09 -6.10
C TYR A 87 -0.88 6.56 -4.67
N LEU A 88 0.09 7.09 -3.94
CA LEU A 88 0.20 6.94 -2.49
C LEU A 88 0.21 8.32 -1.82
N THR A 89 -0.33 8.38 -0.61
CA THR A 89 -0.56 9.63 0.14
C THR A 89 0.30 9.77 1.39
N ASP A 90 1.04 8.73 1.77
CA ASP A 90 1.92 8.75 2.94
C ASP A 90 3.33 9.21 2.52
N PRO A 91 3.83 10.34 3.04
CA PRO A 91 5.15 10.86 2.67
C PRO A 91 6.30 9.95 3.12
N LEU A 92 6.16 9.23 4.23
CA LEU A 92 7.15 8.28 4.71
C LEU A 92 7.18 7.03 3.83
N ALA A 93 6.01 6.54 3.44
CA ALA A 93 5.90 5.46 2.45
C ALA A 93 6.50 5.86 1.09
N ALA A 94 6.26 7.10 0.65
CA ALA A 94 6.83 7.67 -0.57
C ALA A 94 8.35 7.66 -0.53
N LYS A 95 8.92 8.17 0.57
CA LYS A 95 10.36 8.19 0.81
C LYS A 95 10.92 6.76 0.75
N ALA A 96 10.32 5.83 1.50
CA ALA A 96 10.77 4.45 1.57
C ALA A 96 10.80 3.79 0.19
N LEU A 97 9.71 3.94 -0.58
CA LEU A 97 9.60 3.34 -1.91
C LEU A 97 10.61 3.94 -2.89
N ARG A 98 10.81 5.26 -2.87
CA ARG A 98 11.81 5.91 -3.75
C ARG A 98 13.23 5.46 -3.47
N ILE A 99 13.59 5.25 -2.20
CA ILE A 99 14.91 4.73 -1.82
C ILE A 99 15.05 3.27 -2.24
N LEU A 100 14.05 2.44 -1.92
CA LEU A 100 14.09 0.99 -2.19
C LEU A 100 14.21 0.69 -3.68
N GLU A 101 13.49 1.45 -4.51
CA GLU A 101 13.43 1.22 -5.95
C GLU A 101 14.46 2.02 -6.75
N GLY A 102 15.27 2.85 -6.08
CA GLY A 102 16.28 3.67 -6.74
C GLY A 102 15.68 4.66 -7.74
N PHE A 103 14.52 5.25 -7.43
CA PHE A 103 13.81 6.13 -8.37
C PHE A 103 14.46 7.49 -8.59
N ASP A 104 15.55 7.84 -7.89
CA ASP A 104 16.23 9.12 -8.01
C ASP A 104 15.25 10.32 -8.03
N ALA A 105 15.25 11.12 -9.10
CA ALA A 105 14.36 12.25 -9.30
C ALA A 105 12.97 11.88 -9.86
N ALA A 106 12.77 10.63 -10.28
CA ALA A 106 11.49 10.15 -10.78
C ALA A 106 10.47 9.99 -9.65
N PHE A 107 9.18 10.08 -10.03
CA PHE A 107 8.03 9.89 -9.15
C PHE A 107 8.14 10.70 -7.85
N PRO A 108 8.29 12.04 -7.93
CA PRO A 108 8.44 12.85 -6.74
C PRO A 108 7.14 12.85 -5.93
N TYR A 109 7.27 12.92 -4.60
CA TYR A 109 6.15 13.21 -3.73
C TYR A 109 5.88 14.72 -3.74
N ARG A 110 4.75 15.13 -4.31
CA ARG A 110 4.33 16.54 -4.46
C ARG A 110 2.83 16.65 -4.23
N ASP A 111 2.42 17.78 -3.66
CA ASP A 111 1.00 18.08 -3.42
C ASP A 111 0.26 16.96 -2.66
N GLY A 112 0.96 16.34 -1.70
CA GLY A 112 0.42 15.28 -0.85
C GLY A 112 0.31 13.90 -1.53
N ARG A 113 0.88 13.72 -2.72
CA ARG A 113 0.80 12.46 -3.48
C ARG A 113 2.11 12.12 -4.17
N MET A 114 2.34 10.83 -4.36
CA MET A 114 3.32 10.31 -5.32
C MET A 114 2.58 9.42 -6.30
N TYR A 115 2.65 9.76 -7.58
CA TYR A 115 2.00 9.05 -8.67
C TYR A 115 2.96 8.06 -9.32
N LEU A 116 2.43 6.88 -9.65
CA LEU A 116 3.15 5.80 -10.31
C LEU A 116 2.30 5.29 -11.48
N PRO A 117 2.91 4.98 -12.64
CA PRO A 117 2.22 4.27 -13.71
C PRO A 117 1.61 2.97 -13.20
N HIS A 118 0.44 2.62 -13.74
CA HIS A 118 -0.30 1.44 -13.30
C HIS A 118 0.49 0.14 -13.51
N SER A 119 1.20 0.01 -14.64
CA SER A 119 2.04 -1.14 -14.95
C SER A 119 3.17 -1.34 -13.94
N LEU A 120 3.86 -0.26 -13.58
CA LEU A 120 4.89 -0.26 -12.54
C LEU A 120 4.29 -0.61 -11.18
N THR A 121 3.13 -0.04 -10.86
CA THR A 121 2.42 -0.31 -9.60
C THR A 121 2.08 -1.79 -9.42
N ILE A 122 1.53 -2.43 -10.45
CA ILE A 122 1.23 -3.87 -10.43
C ILE A 122 2.51 -4.68 -10.19
N GLU A 123 3.59 -4.32 -10.89
CA GLU A 123 4.87 -5.01 -10.79
C GLU A 123 5.46 -4.90 -9.37
N LEU A 124 5.49 -3.69 -8.81
CA LEU A 124 5.93 -3.42 -7.44
C LEU A 124 5.16 -4.26 -6.42
N VAL A 125 3.82 -4.27 -6.51
CA VAL A 125 2.96 -5.02 -5.59
C VAL A 125 3.25 -6.52 -5.65
N ARG A 126 3.43 -7.07 -6.86
CA ARG A 126 3.74 -8.50 -7.06
C ARG A 126 5.08 -8.90 -6.45
N ARG A 127 6.11 -8.05 -6.53
CA ARG A 127 7.43 -8.35 -5.96
C ARG A 127 7.62 -7.89 -4.51
N SER A 128 6.66 -7.15 -3.95
CA SER A 128 6.77 -6.51 -2.64
C SER A 128 6.88 -7.46 -1.45
N GLY A 129 6.60 -8.76 -1.63
CA GLY A 129 6.53 -9.71 -0.52
C GLY A 129 5.43 -9.35 0.49
N GLY A 130 4.33 -8.76 0.02
CA GLY A 130 3.20 -8.34 0.86
C GLY A 130 3.37 -6.96 1.51
N THR A 131 4.49 -6.26 1.31
CA THR A 131 4.68 -4.92 1.89
C THR A 131 3.88 -3.82 1.19
N LEU A 132 3.40 -4.07 -0.04
CA LEU A 132 2.51 -3.20 -0.80
C LEU A 132 1.14 -3.87 -1.04
N GLN A 133 0.09 -3.06 -1.09
CA GLN A 133 -1.26 -3.47 -1.51
C GLN A 133 -1.88 -2.44 -2.46
N LEU A 134 -2.74 -2.92 -3.36
CA LEU A 134 -3.61 -2.08 -4.16
C LEU A 134 -4.96 -1.91 -3.47
N ALA A 135 -5.42 -0.66 -3.40
CA ALA A 135 -6.79 -0.34 -3.08
C ALA A 135 -7.45 0.29 -4.32
N PHE A 136 -8.63 -0.21 -4.67
CA PHE A 136 -9.42 0.31 -5.78
C PHE A 136 -10.50 1.22 -5.24
N GLY A 137 -10.56 2.45 -5.73
CA GLY A 137 -11.51 3.50 -5.33
C GLY A 137 -12.50 3.83 -6.44
#